data_AF-A0A1Q3PY30-F1
#
_entry.id   AF-A0A1Q3PY30-F1
#
_cell.length_a   1.000
_cell.length_b   1.000
_cell.length_c   1.000
_cell.angle_alpha   90.00
_cell.angle_beta   90.00
_cell.angle_gamma   90.00
#
_symmetry.space_group_name_H-M   'P 1'
#
loop_
_entity.id
_entity.type
_entity.pdbx_description
1 polymer ?
#
loop_
_entity_poly.entity_id
_entity_poly.type
_entity_poly.pdbx_seq_one_letter_code
_entity_poly.pdbx_strand_id
1 'polypeptide(L)'
;MRWNFSWKDYGLQEWRCAQWCILPLAFLIYLDALFLSVREEFNGIIVNACAWLPCNWIELKLTKYVLIVLFLVGAVFYFGKRWAVYGCLLLALCSFIVFSYYESFGMRGEYGLFVLLFLVQAVAYYRQKDSSSYKEHFQFSLQIIAAAYILAGISKIVESGVVWFNEEAINFVLQSYHATYEKYSTYGVLAEHQRAEYIFNWMVENLYFTKFLLFLSIALEIFSFVLVLGKKRAMYYGVLLIGFHIGIFIAFRLVLFTIVISMIVLVFNPVYWIAKGFIKLKQAV
;
A
#
# COMPACT_ATOMS: atom_id res chain seq x y z
N MET A 1 8.82 -2.92 31.88
CA MET A 1 9.39 -3.23 30.55
C MET A 1 10.36 -2.10 30.17
N ARG A 2 11.68 -2.32 30.10
CA ARG A 2 12.63 -1.28 29.67
C ARG A 2 12.54 -1.10 28.15
N TRP A 3 12.40 0.13 27.67
CA TRP A 3 12.37 0.43 26.24
C TRP A 3 13.78 0.71 25.75
N ASN A 4 14.29 -0.12 24.82
CA ASN A 4 15.60 0.05 24.23
C ASN A 4 15.44 0.54 22.79
N PHE A 5 15.82 1.78 22.53
CA PHE A 5 15.55 2.46 21.27
C PHE A 5 16.79 2.48 20.38
N SER A 6 16.74 1.81 19.23
CA SER A 6 17.88 1.72 18.30
C SER A 6 17.54 2.30 16.92
N TRP A 7 18.51 3.04 16.37
CA TRP A 7 18.53 3.45 14.95
C TRP A 7 19.19 2.41 14.05
N LYS A 8 19.86 1.41 14.63
CA LYS A 8 20.61 0.38 13.90
C LYS A 8 19.73 -0.79 13.46
N ASP A 9 18.83 -1.24 14.32
CA ASP A 9 17.99 -2.43 14.08
C ASP A 9 16.56 -2.24 14.60
N TYR A 10 15.65 -3.06 14.08
CA TYR A 10 14.25 -3.13 14.48
C TYR A 10 14.07 -3.95 15.75
N GLY A 11 13.33 -3.41 16.72
CA GLY A 11 13.09 -4.04 18.02
C GLY A 11 11.67 -4.59 18.18
N LEU A 12 11.45 -5.38 19.24
CA LEU A 12 10.13 -5.93 19.59
C LEU A 12 9.06 -4.85 19.79
N GLN A 13 9.40 -3.76 20.48
CA GLN A 13 8.45 -2.66 20.75
C GLN A 13 8.02 -1.97 19.46
N GLU A 14 8.98 -1.76 18.56
CA GLU A 14 8.73 -1.18 17.24
C GLU A 14 7.81 -2.09 16.42
N TRP A 15 8.07 -3.39 16.44
CA TRP A 15 7.20 -4.38 15.80
C TRP A 15 5.78 -4.33 16.36
N ARG A 16 5.61 -4.31 17.69
CA ARG A 16 4.29 -4.23 18.31
C ARG A 16 3.54 -2.96 17.91
N CYS A 17 4.20 -1.81 17.85
CA CYS A 17 3.59 -0.57 17.36
C CYS A 17 3.14 -0.71 15.90
N ALA A 18 3.95 -1.34 15.03
CA ALA A 18 3.58 -1.59 13.65
C ALA A 18 2.36 -2.53 13.56
N GLN A 19 2.33 -3.63 14.31
CA GLN A 19 1.18 -4.56 14.37
C GLN A 19 -0.12 -3.83 14.74
N TRP A 20 -0.07 -2.97 15.75
CA TRP A 20 -1.21 -2.16 16.19
C TRP A 20 -1.67 -1.12 15.17
N CYS A 21 -0.87 -0.81 14.15
CA CYS A 21 -1.27 0.07 13.05
C CYS A 21 -1.77 -0.74 11.84
N ILE A 22 -1.03 -1.77 11.44
CA ILE A 22 -1.34 -2.61 10.26
C ILE A 22 -2.70 -3.26 10.42
N LEU A 23 -2.96 -3.88 11.57
CA LEU A 23 -4.13 -4.74 11.72
C LEU A 23 -5.45 -3.96 11.72
N PRO A 24 -5.63 -2.87 12.49
CA PRO A 24 -6.86 -2.08 12.40
C PRO A 24 -7.07 -1.48 11.01
N LEU A 25 -5.99 -1.02 10.37
CA LEU A 25 -6.06 -0.49 9.00
C LEU A 25 -6.50 -1.57 8.00
N ALA A 26 -5.87 -2.73 8.04
CA ALA A 26 -6.23 -3.87 7.19
C ALA A 26 -7.69 -4.27 7.43
N PHE A 27 -8.16 -4.23 8.68
CA PHE A 27 -9.56 -4.53 9.01
C PHE A 27 -10.53 -3.48 8.46
N LEU A 28 -10.22 -2.18 8.56
CA LEU A 28 -11.07 -1.13 7.99
C LEU A 28 -11.19 -1.27 6.47
N ILE A 29 -10.06 -1.49 5.78
CA ILE A 29 -10.01 -1.71 4.33
C ILE A 29 -10.76 -3.01 3.95
N TYR A 30 -10.63 -4.04 4.77
CA TYR A 30 -11.34 -5.30 4.60
C TYR A 30 -12.86 -5.13 4.70
N LEU A 31 -13.34 -4.38 5.69
CA LEU A 31 -14.76 -4.06 5.85
C LEU A 31 -15.27 -3.19 4.69
N ASP A 32 -14.48 -2.20 4.29
CA ASP A 32 -14.76 -1.33 3.15
C ASP A 32 -15.02 -2.15 1.89
N ALA A 33 -14.09 -3.05 1.53
CA ALA A 33 -14.22 -3.95 0.39
C ALA A 33 -15.43 -4.91 0.50
N LEU A 34 -15.71 -5.42 1.70
CA LEU A 34 -16.81 -6.36 1.94
C LEU A 34 -18.19 -5.72 1.82
N PHE A 35 -18.32 -4.42 2.11
CA PHE A 35 -19.61 -3.71 2.15
C PHE A 35 -19.84 -2.75 0.96
N LEU A 36 -18.81 -2.12 0.39
CA LEU A 36 -18.97 -1.25 -0.79
C LEU A 36 -19.30 -2.02 -2.07
N SER A 37 -18.89 -3.29 -2.16
CA SER A 37 -19.29 -4.19 -3.27
C SER A 37 -20.81 -4.34 -3.46
N VAL A 38 -21.62 -3.93 -2.48
CA VAL A 38 -23.09 -3.98 -2.55
C VAL A 38 -23.69 -2.66 -3.02
N ARG A 39 -22.93 -1.56 -2.97
CA ARG A 39 -23.50 -0.20 -3.07
C ARG A 39 -23.62 0.32 -4.49
N GLU A 40 -22.88 -0.27 -5.42
CA GLU A 40 -22.96 0.06 -6.84
C GLU A 40 -23.49 -1.18 -7.56
N GLU A 41 -24.64 -1.06 -8.22
CA GLU A 41 -25.06 -2.05 -9.23
C GLU A 41 -23.99 -2.04 -10.33
N PHE A 42 -22.96 -2.86 -10.16
CA PHE A 42 -21.83 -2.91 -11.06
C PHE A 42 -22.27 -3.59 -12.37
N ASN A 43 -22.60 -2.77 -13.36
CA ASN A 43 -22.81 -3.18 -14.76
C ASN A 43 -21.49 -3.35 -15.54
N GLY A 44 -20.37 -3.54 -14.83
CA GLY A 44 -19.03 -3.68 -15.40
C GLY A 44 -18.71 -5.11 -15.85
N ILE A 45 -17.67 -5.25 -16.67
CA ILE A 45 -17.12 -6.56 -17.07
C ILE A 45 -16.47 -7.20 -15.84
N ILE A 46 -16.94 -8.38 -15.44
CA ILE A 46 -16.31 -9.18 -14.40
C ILE A 46 -14.97 -9.69 -14.91
N VAL A 47 -13.90 -9.41 -14.17
CA VAL A 47 -12.52 -9.83 -14.47
C VAL A 47 -11.95 -10.68 -13.34
N ASN A 48 -10.73 -11.17 -13.50
CA ASN A 48 -9.98 -11.91 -12.45
C ASN A 48 -10.75 -13.14 -11.92
N ALA A 49 -10.62 -13.45 -10.62
CA ALA A 49 -11.09 -14.70 -10.02
C ALA A 49 -12.58 -14.96 -10.27
N CYS A 50 -13.42 -13.92 -10.23
CA CYS A 50 -14.86 -14.08 -10.41
C CYS A 50 -15.29 -14.26 -11.88
N ALA A 51 -14.38 -14.09 -12.84
CA ALA A 51 -14.60 -14.49 -14.22
C ALA A 51 -14.50 -16.03 -14.39
N TRP A 52 -13.74 -16.71 -13.52
CA TRP A 52 -13.52 -18.16 -13.58
C TRP A 52 -14.42 -18.94 -12.60
N LEU A 53 -14.80 -18.32 -11.48
CA LEU A 53 -15.59 -18.96 -10.42
C LEU A 53 -16.76 -18.07 -9.99
N PRO A 54 -17.97 -18.61 -9.78
CA PRO A 54 -19.10 -17.82 -9.30
C PRO A 54 -18.83 -17.34 -7.87
N CYS A 55 -18.75 -16.03 -7.68
CA CYS A 55 -18.45 -15.39 -6.38
C CYS A 55 -19.70 -14.86 -5.64
N ASN A 56 -20.90 -15.08 -6.17
CA ASN A 56 -22.18 -14.59 -5.60
C ASN A 56 -22.42 -15.00 -4.13
N TRP A 57 -21.80 -16.09 -3.67
CA TRP A 57 -21.89 -16.55 -2.29
C TRP A 57 -21.28 -15.56 -1.27
N ILE A 58 -20.38 -14.65 -1.70
CA ILE A 58 -19.80 -13.59 -0.84
C ILE A 58 -20.84 -12.50 -0.52
N GLU A 59 -21.84 -12.30 -1.37
CA GLU A 59 -22.89 -11.29 -1.17
C GLU A 59 -23.88 -11.68 -0.08
N LEU A 60 -23.99 -12.98 0.23
CA LEU A 60 -24.86 -13.48 1.29
C LEU A 60 -24.44 -12.90 2.65
N LYS A 61 -25.41 -12.30 3.37
CA LYS A 61 -25.19 -11.71 4.69
C LYS A 61 -24.47 -12.66 5.65
N LEU A 62 -24.88 -13.94 5.67
CA LEU A 62 -24.26 -14.95 6.52
C LEU A 62 -22.77 -15.13 6.21
N THR A 63 -22.40 -15.25 4.93
CA THR A 63 -21.00 -15.36 4.51
C THR A 63 -20.18 -14.16 4.98
N LYS A 64 -20.70 -12.93 4.83
CA LYS A 64 -20.03 -11.71 5.29
C LYS A 64 -19.74 -11.74 6.78
N TYR A 65 -20.72 -12.13 7.60
CA TYR A 65 -20.51 -12.26 9.05
C TYR A 65 -19.49 -13.35 9.39
N VAL A 66 -19.54 -14.50 8.72
CA VAL A 66 -18.54 -15.58 8.91
C VAL A 66 -17.14 -15.07 8.57
N LEU A 67 -16.98 -14.38 7.43
CA LEU A 67 -15.72 -13.80 6.99
C LEU A 67 -15.18 -12.76 7.99
N ILE A 68 -16.04 -11.90 8.54
CA ILE A 68 -15.66 -10.95 9.60
C ILE A 68 -15.18 -11.69 10.86
N VAL A 69 -15.93 -12.71 11.31
CA VAL A 69 -15.56 -13.49 12.49
C VAL A 69 -14.22 -14.20 12.27
N LEU A 70 -14.00 -14.82 11.10
CA LEU A 70 -12.73 -15.45 10.76
C LEU A 70 -11.57 -14.45 10.74
N PHE A 71 -11.78 -13.26 10.20
CA PHE A 71 -10.78 -12.19 10.25
C PHE A 71 -10.45 -11.81 11.70
N LEU A 72 -11.45 -11.63 12.56
CA LEU A 72 -11.26 -11.30 13.98
C LEU A 72 -10.54 -12.42 14.76
N VAL A 73 -10.84 -13.69 14.46
CA VAL A 73 -10.09 -14.83 15.03
C VAL A 73 -8.64 -14.79 14.59
N GLY A 74 -8.38 -14.52 13.31
CA GLY A 74 -7.04 -14.33 12.76
C GLY A 74 -6.28 -13.19 13.45
N ALA A 75 -6.97 -12.06 13.69
CA ALA A 75 -6.47 -10.91 14.41
C ALA A 75 -6.06 -11.23 15.85
N VAL A 76 -6.85 -12.00 16.59
CA VAL A 76 -6.50 -12.45 17.95
C VAL A 76 -5.24 -13.33 17.92
N PHE A 77 -5.17 -14.27 16.98
CA PHE A 77 -4.01 -15.16 16.84
C PHE A 77 -2.75 -14.42 16.41
N TYR A 78 -2.88 -13.39 15.58
CA TYR A 78 -1.78 -12.55 15.10
C TYR A 78 -0.97 -11.90 16.23
N PHE A 79 -1.61 -11.52 17.34
CA PHE A 79 -0.90 -10.97 18.50
C PHE A 79 -0.22 -12.04 19.37
N GLY A 80 -0.70 -13.27 19.33
CA GLY A 80 -0.20 -14.39 20.13
C GLY A 80 1.03 -15.05 19.51
N LYS A 81 2.22 -14.92 20.12
CA LYS A 81 3.50 -15.43 19.58
C LYS A 81 3.43 -16.88 19.06
N ARG A 82 2.75 -17.78 19.79
CA ARG A 82 2.61 -19.20 19.44
C ARG A 82 1.70 -19.47 18.25
N TRP A 83 0.67 -18.64 18.07
CA TRP A 83 -0.39 -18.83 17.07
C TRP A 83 -0.29 -17.87 15.89
N ALA A 84 0.66 -16.93 15.92
CA ALA A 84 0.80 -15.86 14.96
C ALA A 84 0.96 -16.34 13.50
N VAL A 85 1.61 -17.49 13.28
CA VAL A 85 1.70 -18.11 11.94
C VAL A 85 0.30 -18.40 11.39
N TYR A 86 -0.53 -19.08 12.17
CA TYR A 86 -1.91 -19.42 11.78
C TYR A 86 -2.78 -18.17 11.67
N GLY A 87 -2.61 -17.20 12.57
CA GLY A 87 -3.28 -15.91 12.48
C GLY A 87 -2.97 -15.18 11.18
N CYS A 88 -1.69 -15.10 10.79
CA CYS A 88 -1.27 -14.52 9.52
C CYS A 88 -1.85 -15.25 8.31
N LEU A 89 -1.82 -16.60 8.30
CA LEU A 89 -2.37 -17.38 7.19
C LEU A 89 -3.89 -17.20 7.07
N LEU A 90 -4.61 -17.18 8.19
CA LEU A 90 -6.06 -16.95 8.19
C LEU A 90 -6.40 -15.53 7.72
N LEU A 91 -5.66 -14.51 8.17
CA LEU A 91 -5.80 -13.13 7.71
C LEU A 91 -5.51 -13.01 6.21
N ALA A 92 -4.45 -13.67 5.72
CA ALA A 92 -4.11 -13.70 4.30
C ALA A 92 -5.23 -14.36 3.47
N LEU A 93 -5.77 -15.50 3.92
CA LEU A 93 -6.84 -16.21 3.24
C LEU A 93 -8.13 -15.38 3.18
N CYS A 94 -8.55 -14.81 4.32
CA CYS A 94 -9.74 -13.96 4.37
C CYS A 94 -9.58 -12.74 3.45
N SER A 95 -8.42 -12.08 3.53
CA SER A 95 -8.10 -10.92 2.70
C SER A 95 -8.06 -11.28 1.21
N PHE A 96 -7.48 -12.43 0.85
CA PHE A 96 -7.45 -12.91 -0.54
C PHE A 96 -8.85 -13.09 -1.09
N ILE A 97 -9.73 -13.80 -0.36
CA ILE A 97 -11.12 -14.01 -0.78
C ILE A 97 -11.84 -12.68 -1.04
N VAL A 98 -11.79 -11.76 -0.08
CA VAL A 98 -12.54 -10.49 -0.16
C VAL A 98 -11.95 -9.54 -1.19
N PHE A 99 -10.63 -9.40 -1.24
CA PHE A 99 -9.99 -8.48 -2.17
C PHE A 99 -10.00 -9.02 -3.61
N SER A 100 -9.84 -10.32 -3.83
CA SER A 100 -10.02 -10.89 -5.17
C SER A 100 -11.45 -10.71 -5.67
N TYR A 101 -12.45 -10.86 -4.79
CA TYR A 101 -13.84 -10.52 -5.13
C TYR A 101 -13.95 -9.03 -5.49
N TYR A 102 -13.52 -8.13 -4.61
CA TYR A 102 -13.64 -6.69 -4.81
C TYR A 102 -12.95 -6.19 -6.10
N GLU A 103 -11.72 -6.65 -6.38
CA GLU A 103 -10.98 -6.30 -7.59
C GLU A 103 -11.56 -6.94 -8.86
N SER A 104 -12.31 -8.04 -8.75
CA SER A 104 -12.99 -8.68 -9.90
C SER A 104 -14.12 -7.81 -10.48
N PHE A 105 -14.65 -6.86 -9.70
CA PHE A 105 -15.63 -5.88 -10.15
C PHE A 105 -14.98 -4.57 -10.61
N GLY A 106 -13.66 -4.53 -10.82
CA GLY A 106 -12.98 -3.36 -11.39
C GLY A 106 -12.62 -2.26 -10.39
N MET A 107 -12.87 -2.48 -9.09
CA MET A 107 -12.41 -1.57 -8.04
C MET A 107 -10.88 -1.68 -7.87
N ARG A 108 -10.16 -0.58 -8.13
CA ARG A 108 -8.70 -0.51 -8.01
C ARG A 108 -8.31 0.06 -6.65
N GLY A 109 -7.64 -0.74 -5.82
CA GLY A 109 -7.01 -0.25 -4.59
C GLY A 109 -5.75 -1.01 -4.17
N GLU A 110 -5.22 -1.86 -5.08
CA GLU A 110 -3.97 -2.60 -4.87
C GLU A 110 -3.96 -3.38 -3.54
N TYR A 111 -5.11 -3.94 -3.15
CA TYR A 111 -5.32 -4.55 -1.85
C TYR A 111 -4.56 -5.87 -1.69
N GLY A 112 -4.12 -6.45 -2.81
CA GLY A 112 -3.22 -7.60 -2.85
C GLY A 112 -1.94 -7.43 -2.02
N LEU A 113 -1.48 -6.19 -1.77
CA LEU A 113 -0.33 -5.94 -0.90
C LEU A 113 -0.57 -6.45 0.53
N PHE A 114 -1.77 -6.30 1.08
CA PHE A 114 -2.08 -6.78 2.44
C PHE A 114 -2.07 -8.30 2.53
N VAL A 115 -2.54 -8.98 1.49
CA VAL A 115 -2.47 -10.46 1.39
C VAL A 115 -1.01 -10.89 1.46
N LEU A 116 -0.16 -10.31 0.62
CA LEU A 116 1.27 -10.63 0.58
C LEU A 116 1.96 -10.29 1.90
N LEU A 117 1.61 -9.15 2.52
CA LEU A 117 2.14 -8.72 3.80
C LEU A 117 1.83 -9.73 4.92
N PHE A 118 0.61 -10.25 5.00
CA PHE A 118 0.30 -11.32 5.96
C PHE A 118 1.01 -12.63 5.64
N LEU A 119 1.13 -13.02 4.37
CA LEU A 119 1.87 -14.22 3.97
C LEU A 119 3.34 -14.15 4.39
N VAL A 120 4.03 -13.05 4.09
CA VAL A 120 5.44 -12.92 4.48
C VAL A 120 5.64 -12.78 5.98
N GLN A 121 4.67 -12.23 6.69
CA GLN A 121 4.67 -12.24 8.16
C GLN A 121 4.49 -13.65 8.72
N ALA A 122 3.67 -14.50 8.10
CA ALA A 122 3.57 -15.91 8.47
C ALA A 122 4.93 -16.62 8.34
N VAL A 123 5.65 -16.34 7.25
CA VAL A 123 7.02 -16.87 7.03
C VAL A 123 7.99 -16.33 8.10
N ALA A 124 7.93 -15.04 8.43
CA ALA A 124 8.76 -14.46 9.49
C ALA A 124 8.48 -15.12 10.85
N TYR A 125 7.21 -15.29 11.22
CA TYR A 125 6.82 -15.95 12.46
C TYR A 125 7.24 -17.42 12.52
N TYR A 126 7.19 -18.12 11.39
CA TYR A 126 7.63 -19.50 11.30
C TYR A 126 9.15 -19.62 11.50
N ARG A 127 9.93 -18.79 10.79
CA ARG A 127 11.40 -18.77 10.89
C ARG A 127 11.92 -18.29 12.25
N GLN A 128 11.21 -17.37 12.89
CA GLN A 128 11.62 -16.76 14.16
C GLN A 128 10.91 -17.34 15.38
N LYS A 129 10.29 -18.53 15.26
CA LYS A 129 9.52 -19.18 16.34
C LYS A 129 10.29 -19.23 17.67
N ASP A 130 11.56 -19.60 17.60
CA ASP A 130 12.45 -19.77 18.77
C ASP A 130 13.41 -18.59 18.99
N SER A 131 13.33 -17.55 18.14
CA SER A 131 14.18 -16.36 18.23
C SER A 131 13.55 -15.28 19.12
N SER A 132 14.41 -14.43 19.67
CA SER A 132 14.03 -13.17 20.33
C SER A 132 14.14 -11.95 19.40
N SER A 133 14.73 -12.12 18.21
CA SER A 133 14.83 -11.09 17.19
C SER A 133 13.49 -10.91 16.47
N TYR A 134 13.16 -9.67 16.11
CA TYR A 134 11.98 -9.33 15.31
C TYR A 134 12.35 -8.69 13.95
N LYS A 135 13.63 -8.81 13.56
CA LYS A 135 14.18 -8.15 12.38
C LYS A 135 13.56 -8.66 11.07
N GLU A 136 13.30 -9.96 10.96
CA GLU A 136 12.77 -10.57 9.74
C GLU A 136 11.33 -10.12 9.44
N HIS A 137 10.54 -9.83 10.49
CA HIS A 137 9.18 -9.29 10.29
C HIS A 137 9.19 -7.99 9.50
N PHE A 138 10.10 -7.06 9.83
CA PHE A 138 10.28 -5.83 9.06
C PHE A 138 10.93 -6.11 7.71
N GLN A 139 11.99 -6.92 7.65
CA GLN A 139 12.71 -7.16 6.40
C GLN A 139 11.82 -7.78 5.34
N PHE A 140 11.07 -8.83 5.67
CA PHE A 140 10.18 -9.45 4.68
C PHE A 140 9.01 -8.55 4.29
N SER A 141 8.46 -7.76 5.24
CA SER A 141 7.41 -6.80 4.90
C SER A 141 7.94 -5.70 3.96
N LEU A 142 9.15 -5.18 4.21
CA LEU A 142 9.81 -4.19 3.35
C LEU A 142 10.20 -4.76 1.98
N GLN A 143 10.55 -6.05 1.90
CA GLN A 143 10.82 -6.73 0.63
C GLN A 143 9.60 -6.76 -0.27
N ILE A 144 8.39 -7.00 0.27
CA ILE A 144 7.15 -6.97 -0.51
C ILE A 144 6.86 -5.55 -1.02
N ILE A 145 7.04 -4.52 -0.19
CA ILE A 145 6.86 -3.13 -0.62
C ILE A 145 7.85 -2.78 -1.73
N ALA A 146 9.14 -3.11 -1.55
CA ALA A 146 10.15 -2.88 -2.57
C ALA A 146 9.85 -3.66 -3.86
N ALA A 147 9.45 -4.93 -3.76
CA ALA A 147 9.08 -5.72 -4.92
C ALA A 147 7.90 -5.11 -5.69
N ALA A 148 6.88 -4.60 -4.99
CA ALA A 148 5.75 -3.93 -5.61
C ALA A 148 6.19 -2.70 -6.42
N TYR A 149 7.06 -1.84 -5.86
CA TYR A 149 7.61 -0.70 -6.58
C TYR A 149 8.50 -1.12 -7.75
N ILE A 150 9.40 -2.10 -7.57
CA ILE A 150 10.27 -2.58 -8.67
C ILE A 150 9.42 -3.12 -9.81
N LEU A 151 8.44 -3.96 -9.52
CA LEU A 151 7.52 -4.50 -10.53
C LEU A 151 6.72 -3.39 -11.21
N ALA A 152 6.27 -2.39 -10.46
CA ALA A 152 5.61 -1.21 -11.04
C ALA A 152 6.56 -0.45 -11.99
N GLY A 153 7.80 -0.20 -11.60
CA GLY A 153 8.80 0.47 -12.44
C GLY A 153 9.15 -0.34 -13.70
N ILE A 154 9.35 -1.65 -13.55
CA ILE A 154 9.58 -2.57 -14.68
C ILE A 154 8.37 -2.56 -15.61
N SER A 155 7.15 -2.66 -15.09
CA SER A 155 5.94 -2.64 -15.92
C SER A 155 5.82 -1.36 -16.75
N LYS A 156 6.14 -0.19 -16.17
CA LYS A 156 6.15 1.08 -16.91
C LYS A 156 7.15 1.07 -18.05
N ILE A 157 8.35 0.53 -17.83
CA ILE A 157 9.37 0.41 -18.89
C ILE A 157 8.95 -0.60 -19.96
N VAL A 158 8.36 -1.73 -19.58
CA VAL A 158 7.92 -2.75 -20.53
C VAL A 158 6.80 -2.23 -21.42
N GLU A 159 5.81 -1.55 -20.83
CA GLU A 159 4.63 -1.05 -21.55
C GLU A 159 4.92 0.20 -22.40
N SER A 160 5.72 1.13 -21.87
CA SER A 160 5.98 2.42 -22.56
C SER A 160 7.35 2.52 -23.24
N GLY A 161 8.22 1.54 -23.02
CA GLY A 161 9.63 1.61 -23.41
C GLY A 161 10.37 2.76 -22.72
N VAL A 162 11.32 3.33 -23.46
CA VAL A 162 12.00 4.60 -23.12
C VAL A 162 11.61 5.74 -24.05
N VAL A 163 10.56 5.53 -24.88
CA VAL A 163 10.16 6.45 -25.95
C VAL A 163 9.55 7.75 -25.40
N TRP A 164 9.07 7.73 -24.15
CA TRP A 164 8.58 8.91 -23.44
C TRP A 164 9.65 10.00 -23.22
N PHE A 165 10.94 9.68 -23.40
CA PHE A 165 12.01 10.67 -23.44
C PHE A 165 12.14 11.41 -24.77
N ASN A 166 11.59 10.85 -25.87
CA ASN A 166 11.65 11.49 -27.17
C ASN A 166 10.93 12.86 -27.13
N GLU A 167 11.42 13.83 -27.90
CA GLU A 167 10.93 15.21 -27.87
C GLU A 167 9.42 15.30 -28.11
N GLU A 168 8.89 14.47 -29.01
CA GLU A 168 7.49 14.45 -29.43
C GLU A 168 6.51 13.74 -28.46
N ALA A 169 7.01 13.07 -27.41
CA ALA A 169 6.16 12.29 -26.51
C ALA A 169 5.42 13.17 -25.48
N ILE A 170 4.20 13.61 -25.83
CA ILE A 170 3.28 14.40 -24.98
C ILE A 170 2.20 13.53 -24.32
N ASN A 171 2.10 12.25 -24.69
CA ASN A 171 1.03 11.34 -24.25
C ASN A 171 0.86 11.26 -22.72
N PHE A 172 1.94 11.40 -21.94
CA PHE A 172 1.84 11.40 -20.48
C PHE A 172 1.08 12.63 -19.94
N VAL A 173 1.20 13.78 -20.60
CA VAL A 173 0.48 15.03 -20.25
C VAL A 173 -1.00 14.85 -20.50
N LEU A 174 -1.35 14.21 -21.63
CA LEU A 174 -2.75 13.86 -21.94
C LEU A 174 -3.34 12.89 -20.91
N GLN A 175 -2.55 11.91 -20.46
CA GLN A 175 -2.98 10.97 -19.43
C GLN A 175 -3.20 11.68 -18.07
N SER A 176 -2.34 12.63 -17.71
CA SER A 176 -2.51 13.49 -16.53
C SER A 176 -3.79 14.34 -16.62
N TYR A 177 -4.05 14.92 -17.80
CA TYR A 177 -5.29 15.67 -18.06
C TYR A 177 -6.52 14.77 -17.90
N HIS A 178 -6.54 13.61 -18.55
CA HIS A 178 -7.65 12.66 -18.48
C HIS A 178 -7.93 12.24 -17.03
N ALA A 179 -6.89 11.85 -16.26
CA ALA A 179 -7.04 11.43 -14.87
C ALA A 179 -7.57 12.54 -13.95
N THR A 180 -7.20 13.80 -14.22
CA THR A 180 -7.69 14.96 -13.45
C THR A 180 -9.10 15.36 -13.89
N TYR A 181 -9.40 15.24 -15.18
CA TYR A 181 -10.68 15.62 -15.80
C TYR A 181 -11.82 14.64 -15.49
N GLU A 182 -11.52 13.37 -15.22
CA GLU A 182 -12.51 12.31 -14.94
C GLU A 182 -13.52 12.70 -13.84
N LYS A 183 -13.08 13.41 -12.80
CA LYS A 183 -13.98 13.90 -11.74
C LYS A 183 -14.94 14.97 -12.22
N TYR A 184 -14.51 15.84 -13.12
CA TYR A 184 -15.38 16.81 -13.74
C TYR A 184 -16.39 16.14 -14.68
N SER A 185 -15.93 15.22 -15.54
CA SER A 185 -16.86 14.51 -16.46
C SER A 185 -17.90 13.69 -15.72
N THR A 186 -17.55 13.12 -14.56
CA THR A 186 -18.44 12.27 -13.77
C THR A 186 -19.39 13.07 -12.88
N TYR A 187 -18.90 14.14 -12.24
CA TYR A 187 -19.64 14.85 -11.18
C TYR A 187 -19.92 16.34 -11.47
N GLY A 188 -19.45 16.88 -12.60
CA GLY A 188 -19.66 18.28 -12.99
C GLY A 188 -18.89 19.31 -12.15
N VAL A 189 -17.85 18.91 -11.40
CA VAL A 189 -17.12 19.79 -10.49
C VAL A 189 -16.16 20.72 -11.25
N LEU A 190 -16.59 21.96 -11.54
CA LEU A 190 -15.84 22.92 -12.36
C LEU A 190 -14.40 23.19 -11.86
N ALA A 191 -14.18 23.17 -10.55
CA ALA A 191 -12.86 23.36 -9.97
C ALA A 191 -11.84 22.27 -10.40
N GLU A 192 -12.29 21.03 -10.65
CA GLU A 192 -11.42 19.96 -11.14
C GLU A 192 -11.06 20.16 -12.61
N HIS A 193 -11.97 20.73 -13.41
CA HIS A 193 -11.68 21.09 -14.80
C HIS A 193 -10.61 22.18 -14.90
N GLN A 194 -10.77 23.28 -14.15
CA GLN A 194 -9.79 24.37 -14.10
C GLN A 194 -8.41 23.87 -13.64
N ARG A 195 -8.39 22.96 -12.67
CA ARG A 195 -7.16 22.30 -12.21
C ARG A 195 -6.53 21.44 -13.30
N ALA A 196 -7.32 20.64 -14.03
CA ALA A 196 -6.83 19.79 -15.11
C ALA A 196 -6.16 20.64 -16.20
N GLU A 197 -6.78 21.75 -16.61
CA GLU A 197 -6.20 22.70 -17.57
C GLU A 197 -4.92 23.33 -17.04
N TYR A 198 -4.91 23.78 -15.79
CA TYR A 198 -3.72 24.37 -15.17
C TYR A 198 -2.53 23.40 -15.16
N ILE A 199 -2.75 22.15 -14.72
CA ILE A 199 -1.68 21.13 -14.66
C ILE A 199 -1.20 20.79 -16.06
N PHE A 200 -2.13 20.60 -17.00
CA PHE A 200 -1.80 20.29 -18.40
C PHE A 200 -0.95 21.39 -19.02
N ASN A 201 -1.40 22.64 -18.94
CA ASN A 201 -0.65 23.78 -19.49
C ASN A 201 0.73 23.89 -18.85
N TRP A 202 0.83 23.77 -17.53
CA TRP A 202 2.12 23.80 -16.84
C TRP A 202 3.06 22.68 -17.30
N MET A 203 2.56 21.46 -17.48
CA MET A 203 3.38 20.32 -17.94
C MET A 203 3.85 20.49 -19.39
N VAL A 204 3.00 21.05 -20.26
CA VAL A 204 3.35 21.36 -21.66
C VAL A 204 4.40 22.47 -21.72
N GLU A 205 4.21 23.56 -20.96
CA GLU A 205 5.15 24.67 -20.88
C GLU A 205 6.50 24.26 -20.26
N ASN A 206 6.49 23.28 -19.35
CA ASN A 206 7.68 22.79 -18.64
C ASN A 206 8.01 21.34 -19.02
N LEU A 207 7.94 21.01 -20.32
CA LEU A 207 8.04 19.64 -20.82
C LEU A 207 9.31 18.90 -20.36
N TYR A 208 10.49 19.54 -20.46
CA TYR A 208 11.75 18.92 -20.05
C TYR A 208 11.81 18.63 -18.55
N PHE A 209 11.29 19.55 -17.73
CA PHE A 209 11.21 19.35 -16.29
C PHE A 209 10.27 18.19 -15.96
N THR A 210 9.13 18.09 -16.66
CA THR A 210 8.18 17.00 -16.43
C THR A 210 8.76 15.64 -16.84
N LYS A 211 9.49 15.57 -17.97
CA LYS A 211 10.24 14.35 -18.37
C LYS A 211 11.30 13.97 -17.34
N PHE A 212 12.02 14.94 -16.79
CA PHE A 212 12.97 14.69 -15.71
C PHE A 212 12.29 14.13 -14.45
N LEU A 213 11.15 14.68 -14.06
CA LEU A 213 10.37 14.15 -12.93
C LEU A 213 9.88 12.72 -13.21
N LEU A 214 9.42 12.43 -14.43
CA LEU A 214 9.01 11.08 -14.83
C LEU A 214 10.19 10.09 -14.76
N PHE A 215 11.38 10.49 -15.20
CA PHE A 215 12.58 9.69 -15.05
C PHE A 215 12.92 9.42 -13.58
N LEU A 216 12.90 10.46 -12.76
CA LEU A 216 13.14 10.31 -11.32
C LEU A 216 12.10 9.37 -10.70
N SER A 217 10.86 9.43 -11.15
CA SER A 217 9.76 8.57 -10.70
C SER A 217 10.07 7.08 -10.97
N ILE A 218 10.51 6.74 -12.19
CA ILE A 218 10.89 5.37 -12.56
C ILE A 218 12.15 4.92 -11.82
N ALA A 219 13.13 5.82 -11.67
CA ALA A 219 14.33 5.53 -10.89
C ALA A 219 13.99 5.22 -9.42
N LEU A 220 13.09 5.99 -8.81
CA LEU A 220 12.63 5.74 -7.43
C LEU A 220 11.91 4.40 -7.28
N GLU A 221 11.24 3.93 -8.32
CA GLU A 221 10.57 2.63 -8.31
C GLU A 221 11.57 1.47 -8.42
N ILE A 222 12.48 1.52 -9.41
CA ILE A 222 13.47 0.45 -9.67
C ILE A 222 14.50 0.35 -8.55
N PHE A 223 14.93 1.49 -7.98
CA PHE A 223 15.90 1.51 -6.88
C PHE A 223 15.26 1.31 -5.50
N SER A 224 13.98 0.93 -5.41
CA SER A 224 13.29 0.72 -4.14
C SER A 224 13.82 -0.46 -3.32
N PHE A 225 14.71 -1.30 -3.86
CA PHE A 225 15.51 -2.25 -3.07
C PHE A 225 16.33 -1.57 -1.96
N VAL A 226 16.59 -0.26 -2.04
CA VAL A 226 17.24 0.50 -0.97
C VAL A 226 16.48 0.38 0.36
N LEU A 227 15.15 0.16 0.32
CA LEU A 227 14.32 -0.08 1.51
C LEU A 227 14.77 -1.29 2.35
N VAL A 228 15.42 -2.29 1.73
CA VAL A 228 15.80 -3.53 2.43
C VAL A 228 17.25 -3.51 2.94
N LEU A 229 18.06 -2.53 2.55
CA LEU A 229 19.49 -2.45 2.90
C LEU A 229 19.75 -2.05 4.36
N GLY A 230 18.75 -1.54 5.06
CA GLY A 230 18.84 -1.21 6.49
C GLY A 230 17.92 -0.05 6.88
N LYS A 231 17.61 0.03 8.18
CA LYS A 231 16.63 0.96 8.74
C LYS A 231 16.86 2.42 8.36
N LYS A 232 18.09 2.93 8.55
CA LYS A 232 18.42 4.33 8.22
C LYS A 232 18.23 4.64 6.73
N ARG A 233 18.63 3.72 5.83
CA ARG A 233 18.47 3.89 4.38
C ARG A 233 16.99 3.82 3.99
N ALA A 234 16.25 2.88 4.57
CA ALA A 234 14.81 2.76 4.38
C ALA A 234 14.08 4.05 4.74
N MET A 235 14.43 4.70 5.85
CA MET A 235 13.81 5.97 6.25
C MET A 235 14.06 7.09 5.24
N TYR A 236 15.31 7.33 4.84
CA TYR A 236 15.60 8.39 3.85
C TYR A 236 14.95 8.11 2.51
N TYR A 237 15.01 6.86 2.06
CA TYR A 237 14.39 6.46 0.80
C TYR A 237 12.86 6.53 0.87
N GLY A 238 12.28 6.19 2.02
CA GLY A 238 10.85 6.36 2.28
C GLY A 238 10.41 7.81 2.15
N VAL A 239 11.24 8.79 2.52
CA VAL A 239 10.90 10.22 2.34
C VAL A 239 10.84 10.56 0.86
N LEU A 240 11.78 10.05 0.06
CA LEU A 240 11.76 10.22 -1.40
C LEU A 240 10.50 9.59 -2.01
N LEU A 241 10.12 8.39 -1.56
CA LEU A 241 8.89 7.72 -2.01
C LEU A 241 7.62 8.47 -1.58
N ILE A 242 7.57 9.09 -0.40
CA ILE A 242 6.46 9.98 -0.01
C ILE A 242 6.39 11.17 -0.98
N GLY A 243 7.52 11.82 -1.27
CA GLY A 243 7.59 12.91 -2.24
C GLY A 243 7.10 12.50 -3.62
N PHE A 244 7.47 11.30 -4.08
CA PHE A 244 6.98 10.69 -5.30
C PHE A 244 5.45 10.51 -5.30
N HIS A 245 4.85 9.97 -4.24
CA HIS A 245 3.40 9.82 -4.13
C HIS A 245 2.65 11.16 -4.09
N ILE A 246 3.22 12.17 -3.43
CA ILE A 246 2.69 13.53 -3.47
C ILE A 246 2.72 14.07 -4.90
N GLY A 247 3.82 13.84 -5.64
CA GLY A 247 3.93 14.19 -7.05
C GLY A 247 2.86 13.53 -7.92
N ILE A 248 2.66 12.21 -7.76
CA ILE A 248 1.59 11.47 -8.45
C ILE A 248 0.22 12.05 -8.11
N PHE A 249 -0.06 12.34 -6.85
CA PHE A 249 -1.36 12.90 -6.46
C PHE A 249 -1.60 14.28 -7.08
N ILE A 250 -0.56 15.12 -7.12
CA ILE A 250 -0.67 16.45 -7.74
C ILE A 250 -0.94 16.31 -9.23
N ALA A 251 -0.18 15.45 -9.93
CA ALA A 251 -0.19 15.28 -11.38
C ALA A 251 -1.38 14.46 -11.92
N PHE A 252 -1.80 13.41 -11.22
CA PHE A 252 -2.77 12.42 -11.72
C PHE A 252 -4.01 12.28 -10.82
N ARG A 253 -4.09 13.00 -9.69
CA ARG A 253 -5.14 12.85 -8.66
C ARG A 253 -5.31 11.42 -8.14
N LEU A 254 -4.29 10.59 -8.34
CA LEU A 254 -4.25 9.20 -7.92
C LEU A 254 -3.60 9.07 -6.53
N VAL A 255 -4.18 8.26 -5.65
CA VAL A 255 -3.58 7.91 -4.36
C VAL A 255 -3.57 6.40 -4.20
N LEU A 256 -2.38 5.82 -4.15
CA LEU A 256 -2.17 4.39 -3.87
C LEU A 256 -2.16 4.15 -2.36
N PHE A 257 -3.33 4.27 -1.73
CA PHE A 257 -3.48 4.31 -0.27
C PHE A 257 -2.84 3.12 0.44
N THR A 258 -3.03 1.91 -0.08
CA THR A 258 -2.55 0.66 0.54
C THR A 258 -1.02 0.63 0.62
N ILE A 259 -0.33 1.03 -0.45
CA ILE A 259 1.14 1.10 -0.50
C ILE A 259 1.66 2.24 0.38
N VAL A 260 1.09 3.44 0.26
CA VAL A 260 1.52 4.63 1.02
C VAL A 260 1.42 4.39 2.52
N ILE A 261 0.27 3.89 3.00
CA ILE A 261 0.08 3.70 4.44
C ILE A 261 0.95 2.54 4.94
N SER A 262 1.06 1.43 4.21
CA SER A 262 1.95 0.33 4.59
C SER A 262 3.40 0.79 4.72
N MET A 263 3.86 1.64 3.80
CA MET A 263 5.17 2.28 3.87
C MET A 263 5.30 3.20 5.10
N ILE A 264 4.30 4.05 5.38
CA ILE A 264 4.30 4.93 6.56
C ILE A 264 4.45 4.11 7.84
N VAL A 265 3.69 3.02 7.96
CA VAL A 265 3.68 2.18 9.16
C VAL A 265 4.98 1.39 9.32
N LEU A 266 5.51 0.79 8.24
CA LEU A 266 6.66 -0.12 8.30
C LEU A 266 8.02 0.58 8.22
N VAL A 267 8.11 1.69 7.49
CA VAL A 267 9.36 2.44 7.33
C VAL A 267 9.53 3.48 8.43
N PHE A 268 8.48 4.26 8.69
CA PHE A 268 8.56 5.38 9.64
C PHE A 268 8.07 4.99 11.02
N ASN A 269 6.99 4.20 11.11
CA ASN A 269 6.38 3.75 12.36
C ASN A 269 6.12 4.92 13.34
N PRO A 270 5.25 5.88 12.97
CA PRO A 270 5.05 7.10 13.75
C PRO A 270 4.61 6.81 15.19
N VAL A 271 3.78 5.78 15.41
CA VAL A 271 3.31 5.39 16.74
C VAL A 271 4.47 4.99 17.66
N TYR A 272 5.48 4.29 17.14
CA TYR A 272 6.68 3.96 17.92
C TYR A 272 7.45 5.21 18.35
N TRP A 273 7.63 6.19 17.47
CA TRP A 273 8.34 7.43 17.79
C TRP A 273 7.57 8.33 18.74
N ILE A 274 6.25 8.39 18.61
CA ILE A 274 5.38 9.11 19.54
C ILE A 274 5.47 8.47 20.93
N ALA A 275 5.32 7.15 21.03
CA ALA A 275 5.45 6.43 22.30
C ALA A 275 6.83 6.64 22.95
N LYS A 276 7.90 6.63 22.15
CA LYS A 276 9.26 6.96 22.60
C LYS A 276 9.35 8.35 23.20
N GLY A 277 8.76 9.35 22.53
CA GLY A 277 8.74 10.74 22.98
C GLY A 277 8.07 10.88 24.35
N PHE A 278 6.89 10.29 24.52
CA PHE A 278 6.16 10.32 25.80
C PHE A 278 6.93 9.65 26.95
N ILE A 279 7.57 8.50 26.70
CA ILE A 279 8.35 7.80 27.73
C ILE A 279 9.56 8.63 28.16
N LYS A 280 10.27 9.25 27.22
CA LYS A 280 11.41 10.12 27.54
C LYS A 280 10.99 11.34 28.34
N LEU A 281 9.87 11.98 27.98
CA LEU A 281 9.33 13.12 28.71
C LEU A 281 9.01 12.75 30.16
N LYS A 282 8.36 11.60 30.39
CA LYS A 282 8.05 11.12 31.74
C LYS A 282 9.30 10.79 32.59
N GLN A 283 10.43 10.49 31.97
CA GLN A 283 11.69 10.24 32.68
C GLN A 283 12.47 11.53 33.00
N ALA A 284 12.12 12.64 32.37
CA ALA A 284 12.75 13.95 32.57
C ALA A 284 12.01 14.81 33.61
N VAL A 285 10.78 14.43 33.97
CA VAL A 285 9.95 15.01 35.05
C VAL A 285 10.05 14.13 36.28
#